data_AF-A0A1B6FHQ2-F1
#
_entry.id   AF-A0A1B6FHQ2-F1
#
_cell.length_a   1.000
_cell.length_b   1.000
_cell.length_c   1.000
_cell.angle_alpha   90.00
_cell.angle_beta   90.00
_cell.angle_gamma   90.00
#
_symmetry.space_group_name_H-M   'P 1'
#
loop_
_entity.id
_entity.type
_entity.pdbx_description
1 polymer ?
#
loop_
_entity_poly.entity_id
_entity_poly.type
_entity_poly.pdbx_seq_one_letter_code
_entity_poly.pdbx_strand_id
1 'polypeptide(L)'
;GLPGPAAPVYQWIFKQKPQVLGVLKGKINLNYRATNEESTMYRAIEIITPTMDLSGEYKCLVSTFDQEVSKSKKMVVYVPEKTLEVTQDKPKEDRVNITCEAEGVYPEPNMTIT
;
A
#
# COMPACT_ATOMS: atom_id res chain seq x y z
N GLY A 1 9.10 26.65 3.16
CA GLY A 1 8.03 26.26 4.09
C GLY A 1 8.14 24.78 4.34
N LEU A 2 8.05 24.35 5.60
CA LEU A 2 8.00 22.92 5.95
C LEU A 2 6.75 22.30 5.31
N PRO A 3 6.82 21.07 4.77
CA PRO A 3 5.63 20.36 4.33
C PRO A 3 4.72 20.19 5.55
N GLY A 4 3.48 20.66 5.45
CA GLY A 4 2.48 20.45 6.48
C GLY A 4 2.25 18.96 6.75
N PRO A 5 1.61 18.60 7.88
CA PRO A 5 1.28 17.21 8.17
C PRO A 5 0.49 16.60 7.00
N ALA A 6 0.88 15.38 6.60
CA ALA A 6 0.20 14.65 5.55
C ALA A 6 -1.31 14.54 5.86
N ALA A 7 -2.15 14.80 4.86
CA ALA A 7 -3.59 14.77 5.04
C ALA A 7 -4.08 13.38 5.48
N PRO A 8 -5.03 13.27 6.43
CA PRO A 8 -5.56 11.99 6.86
C PRO A 8 -6.27 11.29 5.69
N VAL A 9 -6.15 9.97 5.63
CA VAL A 9 -6.83 9.11 4.64
C VAL A 9 -7.99 8.31 5.26
N TYR A 10 -8.02 8.25 6.59
CA TYR A 10 -9.06 7.63 7.39
C TYR A 10 -9.15 8.37 8.71
N GLN A 11 -10.37 8.61 9.20
CA GLN A 11 -10.59 9.22 10.50
C GLN A 11 -11.77 8.56 11.19
N TRP A 12 -11.61 8.30 12.48
CA TRP A 12 -12.70 7.85 13.33
C TRP A 12 -12.72 8.66 14.62
N ILE A 13 -13.91 9.15 14.98
CA ILE A 13 -14.17 9.86 16.23
C ILE A 13 -15.10 8.96 17.05
N PHE A 14 -14.79 8.81 18.34
CA PHE A 14 -15.59 7.98 19.24
C PHE A 14 -17.09 8.31 19.15
N LYS A 15 -17.94 7.27 19.11
CA LYS A 15 -19.40 7.35 18.89
C LYS A 15 -19.85 7.89 17.52
N GLN A 16 -18.94 8.17 16.59
CA GLN A 16 -19.27 8.53 15.20
C GLN A 16 -18.96 7.38 14.25
N LYS A 17 -19.54 7.44 13.05
CA LYS A 17 -19.14 6.57 11.95
C LYS A 17 -17.77 6.99 11.42
N PRO A 18 -16.90 6.04 11.03
CA PRO A 18 -15.64 6.39 10.40
C PRO A 18 -15.84 7.12 9.06
N GLN A 19 -14.87 7.94 8.71
CA GLN A 19 -14.83 8.69 7.47
C GLN A 19 -13.58 8.32 6.66
N VAL A 20 -13.74 8.31 5.34
CA VAL A 20 -12.68 7.99 4.39
C VAL A 20 -12.29 9.22 3.57
N LEU A 21 -10.99 9.39 3.37
CA LEU A 21 -10.37 10.53 2.71
C LEU A 21 -9.22 10.06 1.80
N GLY A 22 -8.74 10.95 0.93
CA GLY A 22 -7.57 10.71 0.09
C GLY A 22 -7.61 9.37 -0.69
N VAL A 23 -6.48 8.67 -0.69
CA VAL A 23 -6.23 7.45 -1.48
C VAL A 23 -7.08 6.24 -1.10
N LEU A 24 -7.72 6.25 0.08
CA LEU A 24 -8.57 5.16 0.55
C LEU A 24 -10.02 5.28 0.09
N LYS A 25 -10.42 6.42 -0.51
CA LYS A 25 -11.80 6.63 -0.98
C LYS A 25 -12.22 5.55 -1.98
N GLY A 26 -13.34 4.91 -1.70
CA GLY A 26 -13.90 3.83 -2.54
C GLY A 26 -13.18 2.49 -2.43
N LYS A 27 -12.17 2.35 -1.56
CA LYS A 27 -11.34 1.14 -1.46
C LYS A 27 -11.44 0.40 -0.12
N ILE A 28 -12.17 0.96 0.85
CA ILE A 28 -12.27 0.41 2.22
C ILE A 28 -13.71 0.16 2.64
N ASN A 29 -13.90 -0.79 3.54
CA ASN A 29 -15.18 -1.04 4.19
C ASN A 29 -15.33 -0.18 5.46
N LEU A 30 -16.13 0.88 5.39
CA LEU A 30 -16.40 1.75 6.55
C LEU A 30 -17.28 1.09 7.63
N ASN A 31 -17.88 -0.06 7.34
CA ASN A 31 -18.69 -0.82 8.30
C ASN A 31 -17.89 -1.91 9.02
N TYR A 32 -16.62 -2.12 8.65
CA TYR A 32 -15.78 -3.13 9.29
C TYR A 32 -15.54 -2.79 10.77
N ARG A 33 -15.74 -3.78 11.64
CA ARG A 33 -15.51 -3.66 13.08
C ARG A 33 -14.39 -4.60 13.50
N ALA A 34 -13.30 -4.01 13.98
CA ALA A 34 -12.13 -4.73 14.48
C ALA A 34 -12.42 -5.47 15.78
N THR A 35 -13.32 -4.92 16.61
CA THR A 35 -13.75 -5.46 17.90
C THR A 35 -15.23 -5.11 18.16
N ASN A 36 -15.82 -5.75 19.16
CA ASN A 36 -17.17 -5.39 19.65
C ASN A 36 -17.15 -4.29 20.72
N GLU A 37 -15.98 -3.89 21.20
CA GLU A 37 -15.82 -2.86 22.23
C GLU A 37 -15.91 -1.45 21.62
N GLU A 38 -16.76 -0.58 22.16
CA GLU A 38 -17.03 0.75 21.58
C GLU A 38 -15.78 1.62 21.39
N SER A 39 -14.83 1.53 22.32
CA SER A 39 -13.58 2.32 22.34
C SER A 39 -12.56 1.86 21.30
N THR A 40 -12.71 0.65 20.75
CA THR A 40 -11.74 0.04 19.83
C THR A 40 -12.36 -0.49 18.53
N MET A 41 -13.68 -0.34 18.38
CA MET A 41 -14.49 -0.94 17.32
C MET A 41 -13.97 -0.64 15.90
N TYR A 42 -13.62 0.60 15.60
CA TYR A 42 -13.21 1.02 14.25
C TYR A 42 -11.70 1.36 14.17
N ARG A 43 -10.88 0.72 15.02
CA ARG A 43 -9.42 0.98 15.08
C ARG A 43 -8.63 0.40 13.90
N ALA A 44 -9.23 -0.50 13.11
CA ALA A 44 -8.58 -1.14 11.99
C ALA A 44 -9.37 -0.89 10.69
N ILE A 45 -8.64 -0.87 9.58
CA ILE A 45 -9.16 -0.58 8.26
C ILE A 45 -9.18 -1.89 7.47
N GLU A 46 -10.34 -2.24 6.92
CA GLU A 46 -10.46 -3.33 5.96
C GLU A 46 -10.42 -2.74 4.54
N ILE A 47 -9.36 -3.08 3.80
CA ILE A 47 -9.18 -2.71 2.40
C ILE A 47 -9.83 -3.79 1.54
N ILE A 48 -10.82 -3.41 0.74
CA ILE A 48 -11.58 -4.33 -0.12
C ILE A 48 -10.81 -4.65 -1.40
N THR A 49 -10.17 -3.63 -1.99
CA THR A 49 -9.44 -3.75 -3.24
C THR A 49 -8.05 -3.11 -3.08
N PRO A 50 -7.03 -3.90 -2.69
CA PRO A 50 -5.67 -3.40 -2.60
C PRO A 50 -5.13 -3.11 -4.00
N THR A 51 -4.61 -1.90 -4.18
CA THR A 51 -4.00 -1.46 -5.44
C THR A 51 -2.62 -0.87 -5.15
N MET A 52 -1.71 -0.89 -6.12
CA MET A 52 -0.30 -0.50 -5.91
C MET A 52 -0.12 0.92 -5.34
N ASP A 53 -1.03 1.85 -5.65
CA ASP A 53 -1.04 3.23 -5.14
C ASP A 53 -1.40 3.33 -3.65
N LEU A 54 -1.83 2.23 -3.03
CA LEU A 54 -1.96 2.13 -1.58
C LEU A 54 -0.64 1.78 -0.89
N SER A 55 0.42 1.43 -1.62
CA SER A 55 1.74 1.20 -1.01
C SER A 55 2.30 2.51 -0.46
N GLY A 56 2.86 2.47 0.75
CA GLY A 56 3.39 3.66 1.40
C GLY A 56 3.59 3.50 2.90
N GLU A 57 4.03 4.58 3.54
CA GLU A 57 4.09 4.67 5.00
C GLU A 57 2.74 5.15 5.55
N TYR A 58 2.12 4.34 6.40
CA TYR A 58 0.90 4.68 7.11
C TYR A 58 1.23 5.06 8.54
N LYS A 59 0.77 6.23 8.97
CA LYS A 59 0.86 6.68 10.36
C LYS A 59 -0.54 6.66 10.99
N CYS A 60 -0.68 5.89 12.06
CA CYS A 60 -1.85 5.97 12.94
C CYS A 60 -1.59 7.00 14.03
N LEU A 61 -2.55 7.89 14.25
CA LEU A 61 -2.54 8.92 15.29
C LEU A 61 -3.79 8.72 16.16
N VAL A 62 -3.59 8.55 17.46
CA VAL A 62 -4.69 8.47 18.44
C VAL A 62 -4.53 9.63 19.40
N SER A 63 -5.60 10.42 19.54
CA SER A 63 -5.59 11.65 20.32
C SER A 63 -6.78 11.67 21.28
N THR A 64 -6.50 11.95 22.55
CA THR A 64 -7.47 12.20 23.62
C THR A 64 -7.32 13.63 24.12
N PHE A 65 -8.10 14.04 25.13
CA PHE A 65 -7.94 15.37 25.74
C PHE A 65 -6.56 15.58 26.38
N ASP A 66 -5.96 14.51 26.90
CA ASP A 66 -4.73 14.59 27.70
C ASP A 66 -3.48 14.17 26.92
N GLN A 67 -3.62 13.30 25.91
CA GLN A 67 -2.48 12.68 25.25
C GLN A 67 -2.72 12.42 23.77
N GLU A 68 -1.64 12.55 23.00
CA GLU A 68 -1.55 12.10 21.62
C GLU A 68 -0.42 11.08 21.46
N VAL A 69 -0.71 9.96 20.80
CA VAL A 69 0.27 8.91 20.49
C VAL A 69 0.19 8.54 19.01
N SER A 70 1.32 8.17 18.43
CA SER A 70 1.37 7.75 17.03
C SER A 70 2.33 6.60 16.77
N LYS A 71 2.03 5.82 15.73
CA LYS A 71 2.93 4.79 15.18
C LYS A 71 2.84 4.78 13.66
N SER A 72 3.99 4.65 13.02
CA SER A 72 4.10 4.45 11.57
C SER A 72 4.39 2.99 11.24
N LYS A 73 3.88 2.51 10.10
CA LYS A 73 4.24 1.23 9.50
C LYS A 73 4.15 1.32 7.97
N LYS A 74 5.11 0.70 7.29
CA LYS A 74 5.09 0.59 5.82
C LYS A 74 4.17 -0.55 5.39
N MET A 75 3.29 -0.28 4.42
CA MET A 75 2.53 -1.28 3.68
C MET A 75 3.03 -1.31 2.24
N VAL A 76 3.22 -2.50 1.69
CA VAL A 76 3.57 -2.70 0.28
C VAL A 76 2.55 -3.66 -0.31
N VAL A 77 1.90 -3.24 -1.39
CA VAL A 77 1.05 -4.10 -2.21
C VAL A 77 1.93 -4.71 -3.28
N TYR A 78 1.99 -6.04 -3.36
CA TYR A 78 2.74 -6.74 -4.39
C TYR A 78 1.84 -7.06 -5.57
N VAL A 79 2.33 -6.80 -6.78
CA VAL A 79 1.66 -7.12 -8.04
C VAL A 79 2.57 -8.09 -8.79
N PRO A 80 2.10 -9.32 -9.08
CA PRO A 80 2.88 -10.25 -9.88
C PRO A 80 3.05 -9.72 -11.30
N GLU A 81 4.10 -10.18 -11.96
CA GLU A 81 4.34 -9.90 -13.36
C GLU A 81 3.15 -10.32 -14.24
N LYS A 82 2.91 -9.54 -15.30
CA LYS A 82 1.98 -9.91 -16.36
C LYS A 82 2.67 -10.78 -17.40
N THR A 83 3.94 -10.51 -17.67
CA THR A 83 4.79 -11.23 -18.61
C THR A 83 6.17 -11.38 -18.01
N LEU A 84 6.79 -12.52 -18.29
CA LEU A 84 8.19 -12.82 -18.00
C LEU A 84 8.75 -13.56 -19.21
N GLU A 85 9.64 -12.90 -19.95
CA GLU A 85 10.16 -13.42 -21.21
C GLU A 85 11.68 -13.42 -21.20
N VAL A 86 12.25 -14.48 -21.77
CA VAL A 86 13.68 -14.58 -22.04
C VAL A 86 13.85 -14.76 -23.54
N THR A 87 14.53 -13.81 -24.17
CA THR A 87 14.81 -13.81 -25.60
C THR A 87 16.30 -13.98 -25.87
N GLN A 88 16.62 -14.61 -26.99
CA GLN A 88 17.99 -14.86 -27.41
C GLN A 88 18.17 -14.37 -28.84
N ASP A 89 19.17 -13.52 -29.05
CA ASP A 89 19.54 -13.03 -30.38
C ASP A 89 21.00 -13.37 -30.67
N LYS A 90 21.29 -13.81 -31.89
CA LYS A 90 22.67 -14.11 -32.34
C LYS A 90 23.13 -13.06 -33.35
N PRO A 91 23.59 -11.87 -32.92
CA PRO A 91 23.97 -10.80 -33.83
C PRO A 91 25.22 -11.10 -34.67
N LYS A 92 26.09 -12.02 -34.21
CA LYS A 92 27.30 -12.49 -34.91
C LYS A 92 27.56 -13.96 -34.61
N GLU A 93 28.44 -14.60 -35.39
CA GLU A 93 28.76 -16.01 -35.23
C GLU A 93 29.31 -16.37 -33.83
N ASP A 94 30.04 -15.44 -33.21
CA ASP A 94 30.71 -15.54 -31.91
C ASP A 94 30.00 -14.79 -30.77
N ARG A 95 28.83 -14.19 -31.02
CA ARG A 95 28.10 -13.38 -30.02
C ARG A 95 26.65 -13.77 -29.91
N VAL A 96 26.20 -13.92 -28.68
CA VAL A 96 24.81 -14.18 -28.30
C VAL A 96 24.40 -13.14 -27.29
N ASN A 97 23.24 -12.51 -27.50
CA ASN A 97 22.57 -11.66 -26.54
C ASN A 97 21.45 -12.46 -25.91
N ILE A 98 21.35 -12.40 -24.58
CA ILE A 98 20.24 -12.96 -23.82
C ILE A 98 19.60 -11.79 -23.10
N THR A 99 18.31 -11.58 -23.34
CA THR A 99 17.53 -10.52 -22.72
C THR A 99 16.47 -11.18 -21.84
N CYS A 100 16.31 -10.70 -20.61
CA CYS A 100 15.24 -11.10 -19.70
C CYS A 100 14.41 -9.85 -19.39
N GLU A 101 13.11 -9.93 -19.63
CA GLU A 101 12.17 -8.83 -19.49
C GLU A 101 10.95 -9.27 -18.67
N ALA A 102 10.57 -8.45 -17.70
CA ALA A 102 9.39 -8.65 -16.87
C ALA A 102 8.53 -7.39 -16.91
N GLU A 103 7.27 -7.50 -17.33
CA GLU A 103 6.36 -6.36 -17.40
C GLU A 103 5.22 -6.47 -16.39
N GLY A 104 4.71 -5.30 -15.96
CA GLY A 104 3.52 -5.23 -15.10
C GLY A 104 3.72 -5.67 -13.66
N VAL A 105 4.96 -5.84 -13.22
CA VAL A 105 5.36 -6.25 -11.87
C VAL A 105 5.58 -5.04 -10.94
N TYR A 106 5.21 -5.18 -9.66
CA TYR A 106 5.50 -4.18 -8.62
C TYR A 106 5.69 -4.84 -7.25
N PRO A 107 6.64 -4.40 -6.40
CA PRO A 107 7.68 -3.39 -6.69
C PRO A 107 8.65 -3.87 -7.77
N GLU A 108 9.57 -3.01 -8.18
CA GLU A 108 10.60 -3.36 -9.16
C GLU A 108 11.30 -4.68 -8.75
N PRO A 109 11.32 -5.71 -9.61
CA PRO A 109 11.81 -7.03 -9.26
C PRO A 109 13.33 -7.05 -9.21
N ASN A 110 13.89 -7.96 -8.42
CA ASN A 110 15.29 -8.33 -8.54
C ASN A 110 15.42 -9.45 -9.57
N MET A 111 16.04 -9.17 -10.71
CA MET A 111 16.20 -10.13 -11.81
C MET A 111 17.62 -10.64 -11.89
N THR A 112 17.79 -11.96 -11.97
CA THR A 112 19.09 -12.60 -12.22
C THR A 112 18.95 -13.60 -13.36
N ILE A 113 19.90 -13.57 -14.28
CA ILE A 113 20.05 -14.60 -15.33
C ILE A 113 21.19 -15.51 -14.86
N THR A 114 20.88 -16.73 -14.44
CA THR A 114 21.83 -17.75 -13.98
C THR A 114 21.92 -18.92 -14.94
#